data_AF-A0AAJ1TDU5-F1
#
_entry.id   AF-A0AAJ1TDU5-F1
#
_cell.length_a   1.000
_cell.length_b   1.000
_cell.length_c   1.000
_cell.angle_alpha   90.00
_cell.angle_beta   90.00
_cell.angle_gamma   90.00
#
_symmetry.space_group_name_H-M   'P 1'
#
loop_
_entity.id
_entity.type
_entity.pdbx_description
1 polymer ?
#
loop_
_entity_poly.entity_id
_entity_poly.type
_entity_poly.pdbx_seq_one_letter_code
_entity_poly.pdbx_strand_id
1 'polypeptide(L)'
;MIFVDNGSSDDTVRYLTSLPNVSIILNEKNLGFAKGCNQGGAIAKGEYILFLNNDVIVTKNWFAPLLERIEADPKIGMIGPVSNYVSGAQLVPASYHSVDELDDFAEKYCLVNQGRAKRVHRLVGFCLLARKTVLDEIGWFDEQFISGNFEDDDLSLKFLQKGYQLWIAIDSFVHHFGHATFNGNPDLSFQHLYHVNRQRYMDKWHIPPEQLFPRYEILHMISPSSKRVLDVGCSIGTLGAELLNRQSCELYGIEISPIAANLANAYYHDVQVMDVESMEDSYPHNFFDTIVFSNVLEYLTDPWGVVQRFATYLQSGGSLIICVPNMVHANSQLYYLQGNGVSYTHLRSFTPSTVQSLCSLDLFTIEKQDYTHSQVDANLLQFLSELKNLGEQHGYAFPVTEHASCLQILLQAVKK
;
A
#
# COMPACT_ATOMS: atom_id res chain seq x y z
N MET A 1 6.04 -12.72 29.69
CA MET A 1 5.00 -11.89 29.04
C MET A 1 4.87 -10.59 29.80
N ILE A 2 4.68 -9.48 29.09
CA ILE A 2 4.53 -8.14 29.68
C ILE A 2 3.12 -7.65 29.36
N PHE A 3 2.38 -7.27 30.39
CA PHE A 3 1.09 -6.59 30.25
C PHE A 3 1.26 -5.12 30.59
N VAL A 4 0.69 -4.25 29.75
CA VAL A 4 0.60 -2.82 30.03
C VAL A 4 -0.88 -2.48 30.12
N ASP A 5 -1.35 -2.31 31.35
CA ASP A 5 -2.71 -1.88 31.62
C ASP A 5 -2.82 -0.36 31.42
N ASN A 6 -3.69 0.06 30.51
CA ASN A 6 -3.89 1.46 30.14
C ASN A 6 -5.03 2.11 30.93
N GLY A 7 -5.07 1.88 32.25
CA GLY A 7 -6.06 2.45 33.15
C GLY A 7 -7.41 1.75 33.08
N SER A 8 -7.42 0.42 33.10
CA SER A 8 -8.66 -0.36 33.15
C SER A 8 -9.41 -0.12 34.46
N SER A 9 -10.73 -0.01 34.38
CA SER A 9 -11.61 0.26 35.53
C SER A 9 -12.39 -0.97 36.02
N ASP A 10 -12.21 -2.11 35.36
CA ASP A 10 -12.87 -3.38 35.67
C ASP A 10 -11.91 -4.34 36.42
N ASP A 11 -12.28 -5.62 36.50
CA ASP A 11 -11.50 -6.65 37.19
C ASP A 11 -10.18 -7.03 36.49
N THR A 12 -9.81 -6.36 35.38
CA THR A 12 -8.59 -6.65 34.60
C THR A 12 -7.34 -6.58 35.45
N VAL A 13 -7.13 -5.52 36.24
CA VAL A 13 -5.93 -5.37 37.09
C VAL A 13 -5.82 -6.50 38.12
N ARG A 14 -6.95 -6.87 38.73
CA ARG A 14 -7.01 -7.99 39.68
C ARG A 14 -6.66 -9.31 39.02
N TYR A 15 -7.21 -9.56 37.82
CA TYR A 15 -6.91 -10.76 37.04
C TYR A 15 -5.43 -10.83 36.65
N LEU A 16 -4.88 -9.77 36.05
CA LEU A 16 -3.48 -9.72 35.62
C LEU A 16 -2.51 -9.96 36.79
N THR A 17 -2.78 -9.35 37.95
CA THR A 17 -1.96 -9.53 39.17
C THR A 17 -2.00 -10.96 39.71
N SER A 18 -3.05 -11.74 39.38
CA SER A 18 -3.14 -13.14 39.79
C SER A 18 -2.34 -14.11 38.90
N LEU A 19 -1.88 -13.65 37.72
CA LEU A 19 -1.16 -14.50 36.78
C LEU A 19 0.28 -14.75 37.23
N PRO A 20 0.79 -16.00 37.16
CA PRO A 20 2.19 -16.28 37.43
C PRO A 20 3.08 -15.88 36.24
N ASN A 21 4.34 -15.53 36.51
CA ASN A 21 5.37 -15.31 35.49
C ASN A 21 5.08 -14.19 34.46
N VAL A 22 4.38 -13.15 34.89
CA VAL A 22 4.11 -11.96 34.08
C VAL A 22 4.77 -10.72 34.69
N SER A 23 5.12 -9.76 33.85
CA SER A 23 5.47 -8.40 34.29
C SER A 23 4.31 -7.48 33.94
N ILE A 24 3.96 -6.56 34.84
CA ILE A 24 2.78 -5.71 34.68
C ILE A 24 3.19 -4.25 34.87
N ILE A 25 2.77 -3.40 33.94
CA ILE A 25 2.84 -1.94 34.05
C ILE A 25 1.40 -1.46 34.18
N LEU A 26 1.10 -0.69 35.24
CA LEU A 26 -0.24 -0.15 35.51
C LEU A 26 -0.21 1.36 35.30
N ASN A 27 -0.88 1.86 34.25
CA ASN A 27 -1.06 3.29 34.04
C ASN A 27 -2.33 3.79 34.75
N GLU A 28 -2.30 5.01 35.29
CA GLU A 28 -3.47 5.61 35.95
C GLU A 28 -4.60 5.98 34.98
N LYS A 29 -4.27 6.17 33.70
CA LYS A 29 -5.19 6.57 32.64
C LYS A 29 -4.75 5.96 31.32
N ASN A 30 -5.65 5.97 30.33
CA ASN A 30 -5.32 5.53 28.98
C ASN A 30 -4.31 6.48 28.34
N LEU A 31 -3.10 5.96 28.08
CA LEU A 31 -1.98 6.69 27.48
C LEU A 31 -1.86 6.47 25.96
N GLY A 32 -2.77 5.70 25.37
CA GLY A 32 -2.72 5.30 23.96
C GLY A 32 -1.90 4.04 23.71
N PHE A 33 -2.10 3.46 22.53
CA PHE A 33 -1.46 2.20 22.11
C PHE A 33 0.07 2.35 22.02
N ALA A 34 0.56 3.32 21.23
CA ALA A 34 1.98 3.56 21.01
C ALA A 34 2.78 3.67 22.31
N LYS A 35 2.29 4.49 23.25
CA LYS A 35 2.94 4.68 24.55
C LYS A 35 2.94 3.41 25.40
N GLY A 36 1.84 2.67 25.41
CA GLY A 36 1.76 1.38 26.10
C GLY A 36 2.77 0.36 25.54
N CYS A 37 2.85 0.24 24.21
CA CYS A 37 3.84 -0.61 23.54
C CYS A 37 5.27 -0.20 23.87
N ASN A 38 5.58 1.11 23.88
CA ASN A 38 6.91 1.62 24.22
C ASN A 38 7.30 1.32 25.68
N GLN A 39 6.37 1.47 26.63
CA GLN A 39 6.59 1.13 28.04
C GLN A 39 6.91 -0.36 28.21
N GLY A 40 6.14 -1.23 27.54
CA GLY A 40 6.41 -2.68 27.54
C GLY A 40 7.75 -3.01 26.89
N GLY A 41 8.04 -2.40 25.74
CA GLY A 41 9.30 -2.56 25.00
C GLY A 41 10.54 -2.17 25.82
N ALA A 42 10.46 -1.12 26.63
CA ALA A 42 11.55 -0.64 27.48
C ALA A 42 12.01 -1.65 28.55
N ILE A 43 11.11 -2.52 29.03
CA ILE A 43 11.44 -3.56 30.02
C ILE A 43 11.60 -4.95 29.39
N ALA A 44 11.35 -5.08 28.08
CA ALA A 44 11.49 -6.33 27.36
C ALA A 44 12.96 -6.72 27.20
N LYS A 45 13.25 -8.01 27.44
CA LYS A 45 14.61 -8.59 27.40
C LYS A 45 14.83 -9.54 26.23
N GLY A 46 13.79 -9.81 25.44
CA GLY A 46 13.88 -10.70 24.28
C GLY A 46 14.68 -10.06 23.15
N GLU A 47 15.30 -10.90 22.32
CA GLU A 47 15.94 -10.48 21.06
C GLU A 47 14.90 -9.97 20.05
N TYR A 48 13.70 -10.56 20.10
CA TYR A 48 12.53 -10.15 19.34
C TYR A 48 11.47 -9.58 20.28
N ILE A 49 10.74 -8.58 19.78
CA ILE A 49 9.56 -8.01 20.42
C ILE A 49 8.33 -8.47 19.66
N LEU A 50 7.42 -9.13 20.36
CA LEU A 50 6.11 -9.49 19.87
C LEU A 50 5.09 -8.52 20.46
N PHE A 51 4.53 -7.65 19.62
CA PHE A 51 3.35 -6.86 19.94
C PHE A 51 2.11 -7.70 19.62
N LEU A 52 1.22 -7.87 20.60
CA LEU A 52 0.01 -8.67 20.48
C LEU A 52 -1.15 -7.92 21.13
N ASN A 53 -2.21 -7.66 20.36
CA ASN A 53 -3.41 -7.04 20.90
C ASN A 53 -4.09 -7.94 21.93
N ASN A 54 -4.91 -7.34 22.79
CA ASN A 54 -5.70 -8.06 23.79
C ASN A 54 -7.00 -8.68 23.22
N ASP A 55 -7.32 -8.44 21.95
CA ASP A 55 -8.54 -8.90 21.28
C ASP A 55 -8.26 -9.88 20.13
N VAL A 56 -7.31 -10.78 20.41
CA VAL A 56 -6.94 -11.87 19.51
C VAL A 56 -7.04 -13.22 20.19
N ILE A 57 -7.24 -14.26 19.38
CA ILE A 57 -7.03 -15.65 19.78
C ILE A 57 -5.94 -16.22 18.87
N VAL A 58 -4.82 -16.61 19.49
CA VAL A 58 -3.73 -17.26 18.78
C VAL A 58 -4.05 -18.73 18.56
N THR A 59 -3.75 -19.25 17.37
CA THR A 59 -4.06 -20.64 16.99
C THR A 59 -2.86 -21.55 17.18
N LYS A 60 -3.02 -22.87 17.12
CA LYS A 60 -1.88 -23.80 17.19
C LYS A 60 -0.80 -23.46 16.16
N ASN A 61 0.46 -23.52 16.58
CA ASN A 61 1.67 -23.28 15.77
C ASN A 61 1.77 -21.89 15.10
N TRP A 62 0.96 -20.90 15.49
CA TRP A 62 1.00 -19.55 14.92
C TRP A 62 2.38 -18.86 15.00
N PHE A 63 3.14 -19.10 16.07
CA PHE A 63 4.37 -18.35 16.32
C PHE A 63 5.58 -18.86 15.53
N ALA A 64 5.70 -20.18 15.32
CA ALA A 64 6.88 -20.77 14.71
C ALA A 64 7.17 -20.25 13.29
N PRO A 65 6.19 -20.14 12.37
CA PRO A 65 6.43 -19.60 11.03
C PRO A 65 6.93 -18.14 11.04
N LEU A 66 6.46 -17.33 12.00
CA LEU A 66 6.92 -15.96 12.16
C LEU A 66 8.39 -15.92 12.56
N LEU A 67 8.76 -16.71 13.57
CA LEU A 67 10.12 -16.77 14.09
C LEU A 67 11.11 -17.35 13.07
N GLU A 68 10.76 -18.48 12.45
CA GLU A 68 11.61 -19.14 11.45
C GLU A 68 11.92 -18.21 10.28
N ARG A 69 10.92 -17.46 9.80
CA ARG A 69 11.10 -16.54 8.67
C ARG A 69 11.96 -15.34 9.06
N ILE A 70 11.66 -14.69 10.18
CA ILE A 70 12.42 -13.49 10.58
C ILE A 70 13.88 -13.86 10.86
N GLU A 71 14.16 -15.03 11.42
CA GLU A 71 15.52 -15.55 11.63
C GLU A 71 16.25 -15.90 10.32
N ALA A 72 15.54 -16.43 9.32
CA ALA A 72 16.13 -16.90 8.07
C ALA A 72 16.72 -15.77 7.19
N ASP A 73 16.23 -14.53 7.32
CA ASP A 73 16.75 -13.39 6.55
C ASP A 73 16.90 -12.14 7.44
N PRO A 74 18.13 -11.64 7.67
CA PRO A 74 18.36 -10.45 8.49
C PRO A 74 17.75 -9.17 7.90
N LYS A 75 17.39 -9.16 6.61
CA LYS A 75 16.66 -8.03 6.01
C LYS A 75 15.23 -7.94 6.52
N ILE A 76 14.63 -9.03 7.02
CA ILE A 76 13.28 -9.00 7.57
C ILE A 76 13.34 -8.37 8.96
N GLY A 77 12.89 -7.12 9.04
CA GLY A 77 12.87 -6.36 10.29
C GLY A 77 11.63 -6.62 11.13
N MET A 78 10.49 -6.85 10.46
CA MET A 78 9.19 -7.06 11.09
C MET A 78 8.30 -7.99 10.25
N ILE A 79 7.56 -8.86 10.93
CA ILE A 79 6.67 -9.86 10.31
C ILE A 79 5.35 -9.98 11.09
N GLY A 80 4.25 -10.22 10.39
CA GLY A 80 2.93 -10.48 10.99
C GLY A 80 2.22 -11.70 10.39
N PRO A 81 1.25 -12.29 11.09
CA PRO A 81 0.42 -13.37 10.57
C PRO A 81 -0.74 -12.83 9.72
N VAL A 82 -1.48 -13.72 9.06
CA VAL A 82 -2.80 -13.39 8.50
C VAL A 82 -3.90 -13.47 9.57
N SER A 83 -5.05 -12.85 9.29
CA SER A 83 -6.21 -12.82 10.18
C SER A 83 -7.55 -12.79 9.42
N ASN A 84 -8.63 -13.12 10.12
CA ASN A 84 -10.02 -13.01 9.63
C ASN A 84 -10.55 -11.58 9.59
N TYR A 85 -9.98 -10.66 10.37
CA TYR A 85 -10.50 -9.31 10.51
C TYR A 85 -9.36 -8.30 10.65
N VAL A 86 -8.95 -7.70 9.55
CA VAL A 86 -7.87 -6.72 9.50
C VAL A 86 -7.95 -5.98 8.16
N SER A 87 -7.37 -4.78 8.06
CA SER A 87 -7.26 -4.07 6.79
C SER A 87 -6.05 -4.52 5.98
N GLY A 88 -6.17 -4.51 4.65
CA GLY A 88 -5.04 -4.78 3.75
C GLY A 88 -4.67 -6.26 3.63
N ALA A 89 -3.40 -6.52 3.31
CA ALA A 89 -2.93 -7.82 2.83
C ALA A 89 -2.90 -8.95 3.88
N GLN A 90 -3.05 -8.63 5.17
CA GLN A 90 -3.16 -9.64 6.24
C GLN A 90 -4.57 -10.26 6.31
N LEU A 91 -5.56 -9.69 5.63
CA LEU A 91 -6.93 -10.21 5.63
C LEU A 91 -7.05 -11.44 4.74
N VAL A 92 -7.60 -12.52 5.29
CA VAL A 92 -7.91 -13.74 4.54
C VAL A 92 -9.36 -14.16 4.77
N PRO A 93 -10.03 -14.75 3.77
CA PRO A 93 -11.34 -15.35 3.97
C PRO A 93 -11.26 -16.44 5.03
N ALA A 94 -12.13 -16.34 6.05
CA ALA A 94 -12.20 -17.27 7.15
C ALA A 94 -13.59 -17.92 7.21
N SER A 95 -13.65 -19.22 7.46
CA SER A 95 -14.90 -19.98 7.50
C SER A 95 -14.90 -20.93 8.68
N TYR A 96 -15.28 -20.39 9.83
CA TYR A 96 -15.60 -21.08 11.08
C TYR A 96 -16.67 -20.26 11.81
N HIS A 97 -17.46 -20.90 12.66
CA HIS A 97 -18.60 -20.26 13.34
C HIS A 97 -18.44 -20.18 14.85
N SER A 98 -17.42 -20.81 15.42
CA SER A 98 -17.13 -20.82 16.85
C SER A 98 -15.62 -20.86 17.10
N VAL A 99 -15.21 -20.56 18.34
CA VAL A 99 -13.81 -20.69 18.79
C VAL A 99 -13.36 -22.16 18.77
N ASP A 100 -14.26 -23.11 18.96
CA ASP A 100 -13.94 -24.55 18.95
C ASP A 100 -13.49 -25.03 17.56
N GLU A 101 -13.98 -24.39 16.50
CA GLU A 101 -13.61 -24.69 15.10
C GLU A 101 -12.34 -23.95 14.64
N LEU A 102 -11.83 -23.01 15.44
CA LEU A 102 -10.76 -22.09 15.03
C LEU A 102 -9.44 -22.81 14.72
N ASP A 103 -9.00 -23.72 15.59
CA ASP A 103 -7.76 -24.47 15.40
C ASP A 103 -7.84 -25.37 14.16
N ASP A 104 -8.97 -26.05 13.95
CA ASP A 104 -9.18 -26.92 12.78
C ASP A 104 -9.17 -26.13 11.47
N PHE A 105 -9.75 -24.93 11.46
CA PHE A 105 -9.67 -24.03 10.32
C PHE A 105 -8.23 -23.58 10.07
N ALA A 106 -7.57 -23.08 11.12
CA ALA A 106 -6.21 -22.54 11.02
C ALA A 106 -5.21 -23.59 10.57
N GLU A 107 -5.29 -24.82 11.10
CA GLU A 107 -4.42 -25.92 10.68
C GLU A 107 -4.59 -26.25 9.19
N LYS A 108 -5.83 -26.35 8.70
CA LYS A 108 -6.11 -26.59 7.27
C LYS A 108 -5.60 -25.44 6.40
N TYR A 109 -5.85 -24.21 6.81
CA TYR A 109 -5.40 -23.01 6.09
C TYR A 109 -3.86 -22.95 6.02
N CYS A 110 -3.19 -23.14 7.15
CA CYS A 110 -1.73 -23.04 7.23
C CYS A 110 -1.05 -24.20 6.51
N LEU A 111 -1.63 -25.41 6.53
CA LEU A 111 -1.13 -26.56 5.77
C LEU A 111 -1.15 -26.30 4.26
N VAL A 112 -2.24 -25.75 3.72
CA VAL A 112 -2.34 -25.38 2.29
C VAL A 112 -1.33 -24.29 1.91
N ASN A 113 -0.97 -23.44 2.87
CA ASN A 113 -0.09 -22.30 2.65
C ASN A 113 1.34 -22.52 3.17
N GLN A 114 1.70 -23.74 3.56
CA GLN A 114 2.96 -24.05 4.23
C GLN A 114 4.17 -23.45 3.48
N GLY A 115 4.99 -22.69 4.22
CA GLY A 115 6.19 -22.04 3.68
C GLY A 115 5.93 -20.79 2.87
N ARG A 116 4.67 -20.39 2.61
CA ARG A 116 4.34 -19.17 1.85
C ARG A 116 4.44 -17.92 2.72
N ALA A 117 4.96 -16.85 2.13
CA ALA A 117 4.98 -15.53 2.73
C ALA A 117 4.85 -14.45 1.67
N LYS A 118 4.59 -13.21 2.10
CA LYS A 118 4.32 -12.08 1.22
C LYS A 118 5.05 -10.83 1.71
N ARG A 119 5.82 -10.17 0.84
CA ARG A 119 6.40 -8.83 1.08
C ARG A 119 5.31 -7.78 1.04
N VAL A 120 5.36 -6.80 1.94
CA VAL A 120 4.34 -5.74 2.06
C VAL A 120 4.96 -4.42 2.49
N HIS A 121 4.24 -3.31 2.35
CA HIS A 121 4.71 -2.00 2.85
C HIS A 121 4.06 -1.61 4.18
N ARG A 122 3.13 -2.45 4.65
CA ARG A 122 2.26 -2.16 5.76
C ARG A 122 1.90 -3.45 6.48
N LEU A 123 2.12 -3.47 7.79
CA LEU A 123 1.62 -4.49 8.69
C LEU A 123 0.76 -3.82 9.76
N VAL A 124 -0.42 -4.39 10.03
CA VAL A 124 -1.35 -3.88 11.02
C VAL A 124 -0.99 -4.40 12.41
N GLY A 125 -1.05 -3.51 13.40
CA GLY A 125 -0.57 -3.70 14.78
C GLY A 125 -1.24 -4.78 15.64
N PHE A 126 -2.12 -5.64 15.11
CA PHE A 126 -2.80 -6.66 15.93
C PHE A 126 -1.88 -7.79 16.41
N CYS A 127 -0.87 -8.11 15.59
CA CYS A 127 0.15 -9.11 15.90
C CYS A 127 1.40 -8.84 15.04
N LEU A 128 2.48 -8.37 15.67
CA LEU A 128 3.73 -8.01 15.00
C LEU A 128 4.92 -8.58 15.75
N LEU A 129 5.76 -9.35 15.07
CA LEU A 129 7.07 -9.78 15.57
C LEU A 129 8.16 -8.92 14.90
N ALA A 130 8.97 -8.24 15.71
CA ALA A 130 10.00 -7.33 15.24
C ALA A 130 11.34 -7.60 15.93
N ARG A 131 12.45 -7.33 15.22
CA ARG A 131 13.80 -7.37 15.81
C ARG A 131 13.97 -6.21 16.78
N LYS A 132 14.33 -6.50 18.04
CA LYS A 132 14.52 -5.44 19.05
C LYS A 132 15.65 -4.49 18.66
N THR A 133 16.75 -5.02 18.13
CA THR A 133 17.90 -4.21 17.68
C THR A 133 17.50 -3.21 16.60
N VAL A 134 16.56 -3.58 15.73
CA VAL A 134 16.05 -2.69 14.68
C VAL A 134 15.11 -1.65 15.27
N LEU A 135 14.20 -2.02 16.19
CA LEU A 135 13.37 -1.05 16.92
C LEU A 135 14.21 0.00 17.67
N ASP A 136 15.30 -0.44 18.30
CA ASP A 136 16.24 0.45 19.00
C ASP A 136 16.98 1.39 18.01
N GLU A 137 17.24 0.93 16.78
CA GLU A 137 17.89 1.72 15.72
C GLU A 137 16.95 2.76 15.08
N ILE A 138 15.74 2.33 14.69
CA ILE A 138 14.81 3.14 13.89
C ILE A 138 13.91 4.02 14.78
N GLY A 139 13.89 3.75 16.09
CA GLY A 139 12.93 4.29 17.03
C GLY A 139 11.68 3.43 17.16
N TRP A 140 11.10 3.44 18.36
CA TRP A 140 9.89 2.68 18.70
C TRP A 140 8.62 3.36 18.13
N PHE A 141 7.42 2.96 18.56
CA PHE A 141 6.19 3.59 18.10
C PHE A 141 6.20 5.11 18.36
N ASP A 142 5.71 5.88 17.39
CA ASP A 142 5.63 7.33 17.52
C ASP A 142 4.38 7.71 18.33
N GLU A 143 4.61 8.28 19.52
CA GLU A 143 3.54 8.61 20.47
C GLU A 143 2.65 9.79 20.02
N GLN A 144 2.96 10.45 18.89
CA GLN A 144 2.08 11.48 18.34
C GLN A 144 0.74 10.92 17.83
N PHE A 145 0.68 9.62 17.51
CA PHE A 145 -0.55 8.94 17.08
C PHE A 145 -1.38 8.56 18.30
N ILE A 146 -2.20 9.51 18.75
CA ILE A 146 -2.98 9.40 19.98
C ILE A 146 -4.12 8.40 19.78
N SER A 147 -4.29 7.49 20.75
CA SER A 147 -5.42 6.55 20.85
C SER A 147 -5.59 5.55 19.68
N GLY A 148 -4.61 5.44 18.77
CA GLY A 148 -4.55 4.45 17.70
C GLY A 148 -4.83 5.01 16.30
N ASN A 149 -4.63 4.17 15.28
CA ASN A 149 -4.55 4.48 13.85
C ASN A 149 -3.26 5.22 13.44
N PHE A 150 -2.63 4.72 12.37
CA PHE A 150 -1.39 5.19 11.73
C PHE A 150 -0.08 4.95 12.50
N GLU A 151 -0.11 4.50 13.76
CA GLU A 151 1.13 4.18 14.48
C GLU A 151 1.85 2.94 13.94
N ASP A 152 1.11 1.97 13.42
CA ASP A 152 1.59 0.76 12.77
C ASP A 152 2.03 1.04 11.32
N ASP A 153 1.33 1.93 10.62
CA ASP A 153 1.75 2.48 9.33
C ASP A 153 3.08 3.25 9.47
N ASP A 154 3.19 4.12 10.47
CA ASP A 154 4.41 4.85 10.79
C ASP A 154 5.57 3.91 11.12
N LEU A 155 5.31 2.90 11.96
CA LEU A 155 6.32 1.91 12.29
C LEU A 155 6.77 1.15 11.05
N SER A 156 5.83 0.70 10.21
CA SER A 156 6.10 0.04 8.93
C SER A 156 7.02 0.89 8.05
N LEU A 157 6.73 2.18 7.89
CA LEU A 157 7.55 3.08 7.08
C LEU A 157 8.94 3.34 7.68
N LYS A 158 9.09 3.40 9.01
CA LYS A 158 10.43 3.52 9.64
C LYS A 158 11.33 2.32 9.36
N PHE A 159 10.78 1.11 9.33
CA PHE A 159 11.54 -0.09 8.95
C PHE A 159 12.03 0.00 7.50
N LEU A 160 11.13 0.33 6.58
CA LEU A 160 11.44 0.48 5.15
C LEU A 160 12.47 1.58 4.91
N GLN A 161 12.37 2.70 5.63
CA GLN A 161 13.30 3.84 5.52
C GLN A 161 14.75 3.46 5.84
N LYS A 162 14.93 2.40 6.63
CA LYS A 162 16.23 1.85 7.02
C LYS A 162 16.65 0.66 6.17
N GLY A 163 15.90 0.35 5.11
CA GLY A 163 16.17 -0.74 4.18
C GLY A 163 15.75 -2.12 4.69
N TYR A 164 15.07 -2.20 5.85
CA TYR A 164 14.50 -3.45 6.34
C TYR A 164 13.18 -3.74 5.63
N GLN A 165 12.89 -5.02 5.45
CA GLN A 165 11.69 -5.51 4.79
C GLN A 165 10.63 -5.92 5.80
N LEU A 166 9.38 -5.74 5.38
CA LEU A 166 8.19 -6.24 6.07
C LEU A 166 7.60 -7.43 5.33
N TRP A 167 7.16 -8.42 6.10
CA TRP A 167 6.63 -9.67 5.56
C TRP A 167 5.35 -10.11 6.29
N ILE A 168 4.49 -10.84 5.58
CA ILE A 168 3.38 -11.59 6.16
C ILE A 168 3.72 -13.08 6.06
N ALA A 169 3.67 -13.80 7.18
CA ALA A 169 3.67 -15.26 7.16
C ALA A 169 2.26 -15.75 6.79
N ILE A 170 2.09 -16.23 5.56
CA ILE A 170 0.80 -16.69 5.04
C ILE A 170 0.45 -18.07 5.60
N ASP A 171 1.42 -18.79 6.15
CA ASP A 171 1.27 -20.05 6.88
C ASP A 171 1.09 -19.87 8.39
N SER A 172 0.70 -18.67 8.85
CA SER A 172 0.36 -18.40 10.24
C SER A 172 -0.93 -17.61 10.35
N PHE A 173 -1.86 -18.10 11.16
CA PHE A 173 -3.18 -17.49 11.36
C PHE A 173 -3.44 -17.11 12.82
N VAL A 174 -3.95 -15.90 13.03
CA VAL A 174 -4.41 -15.41 14.34
C VAL A 174 -5.80 -14.80 14.19
N HIS A 175 -6.74 -15.21 15.05
CA HIS A 175 -8.08 -14.64 15.08
C HIS A 175 -8.02 -13.23 15.66
N HIS A 176 -8.71 -12.27 15.05
CA HIS A 176 -8.84 -10.90 15.56
C HIS A 176 -10.33 -10.53 15.62
N PHE A 177 -10.75 -9.96 16.75
CA PHE A 177 -12.13 -9.52 16.96
C PHE A 177 -12.40 -8.10 16.42
N GLY A 178 -11.37 -7.24 16.34
CA GLY A 178 -11.43 -5.96 15.63
C GLY A 178 -12.16 -4.82 16.34
N HIS A 179 -12.60 -5.00 17.59
CA HIS A 179 -13.52 -4.07 18.26
C HIS A 179 -13.38 -3.96 19.78
N ALA A 180 -12.33 -4.50 20.43
CA ALA A 180 -12.32 -4.48 21.90
C ALA A 180 -12.04 -3.11 22.53
N THR A 181 -11.36 -2.19 21.83
CA THR A 181 -10.87 -0.94 22.44
C THR A 181 -11.76 0.30 22.15
N PHE A 182 -12.78 0.18 21.30
CA PHE A 182 -13.50 1.35 20.75
C PHE A 182 -15.00 1.45 21.06
N ASN A 183 -15.58 0.50 21.80
CA ASN A 183 -17.02 0.52 22.16
C ASN A 183 -17.40 1.57 23.25
N GLY A 184 -16.55 2.57 23.50
CA GLY A 184 -16.71 3.52 24.60
C GLY A 184 -17.23 4.92 24.26
N ASN A 185 -17.36 5.34 22.98
CA ASN A 185 -17.87 6.69 22.67
C ASN A 185 -18.35 6.88 21.20
N PRO A 186 -19.67 6.84 20.88
CA PRO A 186 -20.13 6.59 19.51
C PRO A 186 -20.02 7.76 18.50
N ASP A 187 -20.55 8.95 18.78
CA ASP A 187 -20.83 9.99 17.77
C ASP A 187 -19.67 10.65 16.97
N LEU A 188 -18.59 11.05 17.68
CA LEU A 188 -17.76 12.21 17.25
C LEU A 188 -16.24 12.03 17.47
N SER A 189 -15.80 10.91 18.06
CA SER A 189 -14.39 10.72 18.43
C SER A 189 -13.58 9.96 17.37
N PHE A 190 -14.12 8.90 16.77
CA PHE A 190 -13.33 8.02 15.90
C PHE A 190 -12.94 8.66 14.57
N GLN A 191 -13.91 9.22 13.83
CA GLN A 191 -13.61 9.89 12.56
C GLN A 191 -12.71 11.10 12.77
N HIS A 192 -12.94 11.87 13.83
CA HIS A 192 -12.07 13.00 14.17
C HIS A 192 -10.64 12.55 14.49
N LEU A 193 -10.47 11.54 15.34
CA LEU A 193 -9.16 10.97 15.67
C LEU A 193 -8.46 10.42 14.43
N TYR A 194 -9.18 9.71 13.56
CA TYR A 194 -8.66 9.23 12.28
C TYR A 194 -8.18 10.39 11.42
N HIS A 195 -8.97 11.46 11.26
CA HIS A 195 -8.55 12.63 10.47
C HIS A 195 -7.34 13.36 11.07
N VAL A 196 -7.28 13.50 12.39
CA VAL A 196 -6.14 14.11 13.09
C VAL A 196 -4.87 13.26 12.91
N ASN A 197 -4.95 11.95 13.13
CA ASN A 197 -3.80 11.05 12.97
C ASN A 197 -3.41 10.90 11.49
N ARG A 198 -4.37 10.92 10.56
CA ARG A 198 -4.08 10.99 9.12
C ARG A 198 -3.31 12.27 8.78
N GLN A 199 -3.69 13.41 9.33
CA GLN A 199 -2.96 14.66 9.09
C GLN A 199 -1.53 14.58 9.65
N ARG A 200 -1.34 14.08 10.88
CA ARG A 200 0.00 13.85 11.45
C ARG A 200 0.86 12.92 10.58
N TYR A 201 0.27 11.85 10.08
CA TYR A 201 0.91 10.92 9.16
C TYR A 201 1.31 11.63 7.85
N MET A 202 0.41 12.41 7.25
CA MET A 202 0.67 13.18 6.03
C MET A 202 1.74 14.26 6.22
N ASP A 203 1.75 14.93 7.38
CA ASP A 203 2.73 15.95 7.73
C ASP A 203 4.13 15.34 7.92
N LYS A 204 4.20 14.11 8.44
CA LYS A 204 5.46 13.39 8.66
C LYS A 204 6.02 12.77 7.39
N TRP A 205 5.18 12.06 6.64
CA TRP A 205 5.64 11.18 5.55
C TRP A 205 5.45 11.79 4.16
N HIS A 206 4.53 12.75 4.01
CA HIS A 206 4.14 13.31 2.72
C HIS A 206 3.74 12.24 1.67
N ILE A 207 3.30 11.08 2.15
CA ILE A 207 2.89 9.92 1.36
C ILE A 207 1.41 9.69 1.64
N PRO A 208 0.53 9.83 0.65
CA PRO A 208 -0.88 9.47 0.81
C PRO A 208 -1.04 8.01 1.27
N PRO A 209 -1.89 7.70 2.28
CA PRO A 209 -2.09 6.32 2.76
C PRO A 209 -2.52 5.35 1.66
N GLU A 210 -3.16 5.87 0.62
CA GLU A 210 -3.58 5.12 -0.56
C GLU A 210 -2.38 4.49 -1.30
N GLN A 211 -1.19 5.09 -1.19
CA GLN A 211 0.06 4.57 -1.76
C GLN A 211 0.62 3.37 -0.98
N LEU A 212 0.11 3.05 0.21
CA LEU A 212 0.45 1.83 0.97
C LEU A 212 -0.18 0.57 0.35
N PHE A 213 -1.06 0.72 -0.63
CA PHE A 213 -1.72 -0.38 -1.32
C PHE A 213 -1.12 -0.57 -2.73
N PRO A 214 -0.93 -1.82 -3.16
CA PRO A 214 -0.38 -2.11 -4.48
C PRO A 214 -1.44 -1.86 -5.59
N ARG A 215 -0.95 -1.46 -6.76
CA ARG A 215 -1.74 -1.25 -7.98
C ARG A 215 -1.85 -2.55 -8.79
N TYR A 216 -2.81 -3.40 -8.43
CA TYR A 216 -3.02 -4.70 -9.07
C TYR A 216 -3.38 -4.57 -10.57
N GLU A 217 -4.04 -3.49 -10.95
CA GLU A 217 -4.38 -3.19 -12.34
C GLU A 217 -3.14 -3.10 -13.24
N ILE A 218 -2.04 -2.52 -12.73
CA ILE A 218 -0.77 -2.42 -13.45
C ILE A 218 -0.01 -3.74 -13.35
N LEU A 219 -0.02 -4.38 -12.17
CA LEU A 219 0.66 -5.67 -11.94
C LEU A 219 0.26 -6.73 -12.97
N HIS A 220 -1.03 -6.80 -13.33
CA HIS A 220 -1.56 -7.78 -14.29
C HIS A 220 -1.12 -7.54 -15.74
N MET A 221 -0.64 -6.35 -16.07
CA MET A 221 -0.12 -6.03 -17.41
C MET A 221 1.35 -6.43 -17.56
N ILE A 222 2.09 -6.53 -16.45
CA ILE A 222 3.50 -6.92 -16.45
C ILE A 222 3.61 -8.42 -16.69
N SER A 223 4.37 -8.82 -17.72
CA SER A 223 4.56 -10.24 -18.04
C SER A 223 5.17 -11.03 -16.87
N PRO A 224 4.68 -12.25 -16.56
CA PRO A 224 5.34 -13.18 -15.64
C PRO A 224 6.78 -13.55 -16.02
N SER A 225 7.16 -13.35 -17.29
CA SER A 225 8.52 -13.61 -17.77
C SER A 225 9.48 -12.44 -17.60
N SER A 226 9.00 -11.22 -17.31
CA SER A 226 9.85 -10.03 -17.18
C SER A 226 10.88 -10.22 -16.05
N LYS A 227 12.15 -10.00 -16.35
CA LYS A 227 13.30 -10.17 -15.45
C LYS A 227 13.87 -8.85 -14.98
N ARG A 228 13.78 -7.78 -15.77
CA ARG A 228 14.20 -6.42 -15.42
C ARG A 228 13.06 -5.46 -15.70
N VAL A 229 12.53 -4.86 -14.63
CA VAL A 229 11.40 -3.93 -14.69
C VAL A 229 11.82 -2.58 -14.15
N LEU A 230 11.61 -1.53 -14.95
CA LEU A 230 11.74 -0.14 -14.52
C LEU A 230 10.35 0.40 -14.16
N ASP A 231 10.21 0.90 -12.94
CA ASP A 231 9.00 1.53 -12.42
C ASP A 231 9.24 3.03 -12.27
N VAL A 232 8.72 3.82 -13.21
CA VAL A 232 8.86 5.27 -13.24
C VAL A 232 7.70 5.89 -12.47
N GLY A 233 8.04 6.68 -11.44
CA GLY A 233 7.10 7.10 -10.40
C GLY A 233 6.77 5.95 -9.45
N CYS A 234 7.79 5.20 -9.02
CA CYS A 234 7.60 3.98 -8.22
C CYS A 234 7.00 4.25 -6.83
N SER A 235 6.88 5.52 -6.41
CA SER A 235 6.41 5.90 -5.08
C SER A 235 7.22 5.13 -4.03
N ILE A 236 6.56 4.56 -3.04
CA ILE A 236 7.20 3.78 -1.97
C ILE A 236 7.53 2.35 -2.37
N GLY A 237 7.24 1.92 -3.61
CA GLY A 237 7.60 0.59 -4.14
C GLY A 237 6.55 -0.52 -3.98
N THR A 238 5.28 -0.19 -3.71
CA THR A 238 4.22 -1.20 -3.48
C THR A 238 3.97 -2.11 -4.68
N LEU A 239 3.99 -1.57 -5.90
CA LEU A 239 3.89 -2.37 -7.13
C LEU A 239 5.04 -3.37 -7.24
N GLY A 240 6.27 -2.91 -7.01
CA GLY A 240 7.47 -3.73 -7.06
C GLY A 240 7.46 -4.87 -6.06
N ALA A 241 7.15 -4.64 -4.78
CA ALA A 241 7.07 -5.72 -3.80
C ALA A 241 6.03 -6.79 -4.20
N GLU A 242 4.88 -6.37 -4.74
CA GLU A 242 3.88 -7.32 -5.23
C GLU A 242 4.36 -8.09 -6.47
N LEU A 243 5.14 -7.45 -7.34
CA LEU A 243 5.78 -8.12 -8.45
C LEU A 243 6.79 -9.17 -7.96
N LEU A 244 7.61 -8.87 -6.95
CA LEU A 244 8.54 -9.82 -6.33
C LEU A 244 7.85 -10.99 -5.61
N ASN A 245 6.62 -10.78 -5.15
CA ASN A 245 5.79 -11.86 -4.59
C ASN A 245 5.30 -12.81 -5.69
N ARG A 246 5.09 -12.30 -6.91
CA ARG A 246 4.59 -13.06 -8.06
C ARG A 246 5.70 -13.73 -8.89
N GLN A 247 6.86 -13.07 -9.04
CA GLN A 247 7.93 -13.52 -9.91
C GLN A 247 9.32 -13.07 -9.43
N SER A 248 10.35 -13.79 -9.85
CA SER A 248 11.74 -13.36 -9.68
C SER A 248 12.11 -12.36 -10.78
N CYS A 249 12.40 -11.12 -10.38
CA CYS A 249 12.87 -10.04 -11.24
C CYS A 249 13.75 -9.05 -10.46
N GLU A 250 14.54 -8.28 -11.19
CA GLU A 250 15.22 -7.08 -10.72
C GLU A 250 14.32 -5.87 -10.95
N LEU A 251 14.17 -5.06 -9.90
CA LEU A 251 13.36 -3.85 -9.91
C LEU A 251 14.26 -2.63 -9.89
N TYR A 252 13.99 -1.69 -10.79
CA TYR A 252 14.65 -0.40 -10.86
C TYR A 252 13.56 0.67 -10.72
N GLY A 253 13.83 1.72 -9.97
CA GLY A 253 12.88 2.78 -9.68
C GLY A 253 13.39 4.15 -10.10
N ILE A 254 12.48 5.03 -10.50
CA ILE A 254 12.71 6.47 -10.57
C ILE A 254 11.60 7.13 -9.78
N GLU A 255 11.95 7.99 -8.84
CA GLU A 255 10.96 8.69 -8.01
C GLU A 255 11.47 10.08 -7.64
N ILE A 256 10.62 11.10 -7.80
CA ILE A 256 10.99 12.49 -7.54
C ILE A 256 11.03 12.80 -6.04
N SER A 257 10.18 12.13 -5.25
CA SER A 257 10.14 12.27 -3.79
C SER A 257 11.29 11.50 -3.13
N PRO A 258 12.25 12.18 -2.48
CA PRO A 258 13.36 11.50 -1.81
C PRO A 258 12.89 10.55 -0.70
N ILE A 259 11.78 10.89 -0.01
CA ILE A 259 11.20 10.05 1.04
C ILE A 259 10.66 8.76 0.43
N ALA A 260 9.85 8.87 -0.63
CA ALA A 260 9.22 7.70 -1.25
C ALA A 260 10.28 6.79 -1.90
N ALA A 261 11.24 7.37 -2.62
CA ALA A 261 12.37 6.65 -3.21
C ALA A 261 13.19 5.87 -2.16
N ASN A 262 13.44 6.49 -1.00
CA ASN A 262 14.17 5.85 0.09
C ASN A 262 13.40 4.62 0.64
N LEU A 263 12.08 4.70 0.77
CA LEU A 263 11.25 3.57 1.20
C LEU A 263 11.25 2.43 0.16
N ALA A 264 11.18 2.76 -1.13
CA ALA A 264 11.21 1.77 -2.20
C ALA A 264 12.51 0.93 -2.24
N ASN A 265 13.64 1.50 -1.80
CA ASN A 265 14.93 0.81 -1.74
C ASN A 265 14.94 -0.44 -0.86
N ALA A 266 13.97 -0.61 0.05
CA ALA A 266 13.85 -1.86 0.82
C ALA A 266 13.62 -3.10 -0.07
N TYR A 267 13.06 -2.91 -1.26
CA TYR A 267 12.72 -3.98 -2.20
C TYR A 267 13.38 -3.86 -3.57
N TYR A 268 13.78 -2.66 -3.98
CA TYR A 268 14.31 -2.40 -5.31
C TYR A 268 15.82 -2.64 -5.36
N HIS A 269 16.33 -2.97 -6.54
CA HIS A 269 17.77 -3.10 -6.76
C HIS A 269 18.46 -1.73 -6.73
N ASP A 270 17.83 -0.74 -7.38
CA ASP A 270 18.25 0.66 -7.42
C ASP A 270 17.03 1.56 -7.55
N VAL A 271 17.03 2.71 -6.87
CA VAL A 271 15.99 3.75 -7.00
C VAL A 271 16.65 5.11 -7.12
N GLN A 272 16.43 5.76 -8.27
CA GLN A 272 17.00 7.07 -8.57
C GLN A 272 16.06 8.19 -8.13
N VAL A 273 16.59 9.10 -7.30
CA VAL A 273 15.86 10.29 -6.84
C VAL A 273 16.05 11.43 -7.85
N MET A 274 15.11 11.58 -8.78
CA MET A 274 15.23 12.61 -9.82
C MET A 274 13.89 12.93 -10.50
N ASP A 275 13.85 14.10 -11.14
CA ASP A 275 12.83 14.44 -12.12
C ASP A 275 13.15 13.73 -13.45
N VAL A 276 12.21 12.92 -13.93
CA VAL A 276 12.33 12.13 -15.16
C VAL A 276 12.52 13.01 -16.41
N GLU A 277 12.00 14.24 -16.44
CA GLU A 277 12.22 15.15 -17.58
C GLU A 277 13.67 15.63 -17.64
N SER A 278 14.32 15.79 -16.48
CA SER A 278 15.72 16.23 -16.35
C SER A 278 16.75 15.10 -16.49
N MET A 279 16.28 13.86 -16.58
CA MET A 279 17.14 12.68 -16.59
C MET A 279 17.95 12.56 -17.88
N GLU A 280 19.28 12.48 -17.72
CA GLU A 280 20.25 12.13 -18.77
C GLU A 280 20.41 10.60 -18.90
N ASP A 281 21.21 10.13 -19.87
CA ASP A 281 21.41 8.70 -20.17
C ASP A 281 21.94 7.91 -18.96
N SER A 282 21.03 7.34 -18.16
CA SER A 282 21.37 6.69 -16.87
C SER A 282 21.27 5.17 -16.90
N TYR A 283 20.65 4.59 -17.94
CA TYR A 283 20.52 3.14 -18.11
C TYR A 283 21.08 2.68 -19.45
N PRO A 284 21.59 1.43 -19.55
CA PRO A 284 22.03 0.88 -20.82
C PRO A 284 20.87 0.75 -21.82
N HIS A 285 21.18 0.84 -23.11
CA HIS A 285 20.21 0.59 -24.17
C HIS A 285 19.73 -0.87 -24.14
N ASN A 286 18.45 -1.10 -24.45
CA ASN A 286 17.83 -2.44 -24.50
C ASN A 286 18.03 -3.26 -23.22
N PHE A 287 17.99 -2.61 -22.07
CA PHE A 287 18.23 -3.22 -20.76
C PHE A 287 16.95 -3.77 -20.12
N PHE A 288 15.82 -3.08 -20.22
CA PHE A 288 14.59 -3.47 -19.55
C PHE A 288 13.72 -4.38 -20.41
N ASP A 289 13.06 -5.36 -19.77
CA ASP A 289 12.00 -6.15 -20.39
C ASP A 289 10.66 -5.41 -20.33
N THR A 290 10.48 -4.61 -19.28
CA THR A 290 9.27 -3.83 -19.05
C THR A 290 9.60 -2.48 -18.45
N ILE A 291 8.99 -1.42 -18.96
CA ILE A 291 9.01 -0.08 -18.37
C ILE A 291 7.57 0.30 -18.03
N VAL A 292 7.34 0.76 -16.80
CA VAL A 292 6.05 1.20 -16.30
C VAL A 292 6.10 2.70 -16.04
N PHE A 293 5.11 3.44 -16.53
CA PHE A 293 4.81 4.81 -16.12
C PHE A 293 3.49 4.81 -15.36
N SER A 294 3.54 4.98 -14.03
CA SER A 294 2.35 4.95 -13.17
C SER A 294 1.97 6.36 -12.72
N ASN A 295 1.00 6.99 -13.40
CA ASN A 295 0.54 8.36 -13.08
C ASN A 295 1.69 9.37 -13.02
N VAL A 296 2.56 9.34 -14.04
CA VAL A 296 3.69 10.27 -14.17
C VAL A 296 3.48 11.21 -15.36
N LEU A 297 3.06 10.66 -16.51
CA LEU A 297 3.06 11.37 -17.79
C LEU A 297 2.13 12.58 -17.83
N GLU A 298 1.07 12.60 -17.01
CA GLU A 298 0.15 13.73 -16.89
C GLU A 298 0.76 14.97 -16.20
N TYR A 299 1.85 14.78 -15.47
CA TYR A 299 2.57 15.84 -14.76
C TYR A 299 3.70 16.46 -15.59
N LEU A 300 4.04 15.88 -16.75
CA LEU A 300 5.22 16.27 -17.52
C LEU A 300 4.91 17.34 -18.56
N THR A 301 5.92 18.16 -18.86
CA THR A 301 5.86 19.15 -19.93
C THR A 301 5.90 18.47 -21.31
N ASP A 302 6.82 17.51 -21.51
CA ASP A 302 6.96 16.72 -22.73
C ASP A 302 6.93 15.21 -22.47
N PRO A 303 5.75 14.62 -22.18
CA PRO A 303 5.64 13.19 -21.96
C PRO A 303 5.98 12.36 -23.22
N TRP A 304 5.80 12.91 -24.42
CA TRP A 304 6.13 12.21 -25.66
C TRP A 304 7.64 12.02 -25.83
N GLY A 305 8.43 13.09 -25.60
CA GLY A 305 9.89 13.01 -25.62
C GLY A 305 10.44 12.08 -24.54
N VAL A 306 9.82 12.04 -23.36
CA VAL A 306 10.17 11.10 -22.29
C VAL A 306 9.91 9.66 -22.71
N VAL A 307 8.72 9.33 -23.23
CA VAL A 307 8.41 7.98 -23.71
C VAL A 307 9.36 7.56 -24.84
N GLN A 308 9.68 8.45 -25.78
CA GLN A 308 10.64 8.17 -26.86
C GLN A 308 12.05 7.90 -26.32
N ARG A 309 12.51 8.69 -25.35
CA ARG A 309 13.82 8.47 -24.71
C ARG A 309 13.86 7.14 -23.96
N PHE A 310 12.83 6.82 -23.18
CA PHE A 310 12.76 5.58 -22.41
C PHE A 310 12.61 4.34 -23.31
N ALA A 311 12.07 4.50 -24.51
CA ALA A 311 12.08 3.44 -25.52
C ALA A 311 13.50 2.95 -25.84
N THR A 312 14.54 3.77 -25.69
CA THR A 312 15.93 3.36 -25.92
C THR A 312 16.42 2.33 -24.88
N TYR A 313 15.94 2.42 -23.64
CA TYR A 313 16.27 1.50 -22.55
C TYR A 313 15.47 0.19 -22.61
N LEU A 314 14.31 0.19 -23.28
CA LEU A 314 13.46 -0.99 -23.44
C LEU A 314 14.02 -1.89 -24.55
N GLN A 315 14.09 -3.21 -24.37
CA GLN A 315 14.50 -4.13 -25.43
C GLN A 315 13.44 -4.25 -26.55
N SER A 316 13.84 -4.67 -27.76
CA SER A 316 12.88 -5.02 -28.81
C SER A 316 11.98 -6.17 -28.35
N GLY A 317 10.67 -6.07 -28.58
CA GLY A 317 9.66 -6.95 -28.00
C GLY A 317 9.36 -6.69 -26.51
N GLY A 318 10.07 -5.76 -25.87
CA GLY A 318 9.80 -5.33 -24.49
C GLY A 318 8.49 -4.54 -24.39
N SER A 319 7.89 -4.56 -23.21
CA SER A 319 6.59 -3.93 -22.96
C SER A 319 6.73 -2.56 -22.28
N LEU A 320 6.04 -1.57 -22.82
CA LEU A 320 5.79 -0.28 -22.19
C LEU A 320 4.38 -0.29 -21.62
N ILE A 321 4.24 -0.04 -20.33
CA ILE A 321 2.95 0.05 -19.64
C ILE A 321 2.76 1.48 -19.17
N ILE A 322 1.65 2.10 -19.56
CA ILE A 322 1.30 3.46 -19.17
C ILE A 322 -0.03 3.41 -18.43
N CYS A 323 -0.09 4.04 -17.26
CA CYS A 323 -1.32 4.31 -16.53
C CYS A 323 -1.45 5.82 -16.33
N VAL A 324 -2.55 6.40 -16.80
CA VAL A 324 -2.84 7.84 -16.66
C VAL A 324 -4.29 8.06 -16.24
N PRO A 325 -4.58 9.14 -15.48
CA PRO A 325 -5.95 9.51 -15.16
C PRO A 325 -6.75 9.86 -16.41
N ASN A 326 -8.03 9.54 -16.39
CA ASN A 326 -8.95 9.87 -17.47
C ASN A 326 -9.58 11.26 -17.23
N MET A 327 -9.31 12.22 -18.12
CA MET A 327 -9.90 13.56 -18.02
C MET A 327 -11.42 13.56 -18.20
N VAL A 328 -11.98 12.58 -18.92
CA VAL A 328 -13.44 12.49 -19.12
C VAL A 328 -14.15 11.70 -18.01
N HIS A 329 -13.49 11.42 -16.88
CA HIS A 329 -14.18 10.91 -15.69
C HIS A 329 -15.23 11.90 -15.17
N ALA A 330 -16.36 11.40 -14.69
CA ALA A 330 -17.50 12.23 -14.29
C ALA A 330 -17.17 13.29 -13.23
N ASN A 331 -16.34 12.94 -12.24
CA ASN A 331 -15.96 13.89 -11.19
C ASN A 331 -15.02 14.97 -11.74
N SER A 332 -14.12 14.63 -12.66
CA SER A 332 -13.27 15.59 -13.36
C SER A 332 -14.13 16.56 -14.18
N GLN A 333 -15.14 16.06 -14.88
CA GLN A 333 -16.07 16.89 -15.64
C GLN A 333 -16.89 17.82 -14.74
N LEU A 334 -17.44 17.31 -13.63
CA LEU A 334 -18.16 18.14 -12.66
C LEU A 334 -17.26 19.25 -12.11
N TYR A 335 -16.01 18.93 -11.77
CA TYR A 335 -15.04 19.88 -11.27
C TYR A 335 -14.85 21.05 -12.26
N TYR A 336 -14.69 20.78 -13.55
CA TYR A 336 -14.57 21.82 -14.58
C TYR A 336 -15.87 22.61 -14.82
N LEU A 337 -17.02 21.94 -14.80
CA LEU A 337 -18.33 22.59 -14.96
C LEU A 337 -18.65 23.56 -13.82
N GLN A 338 -18.09 23.33 -12.63
CA GLN A 338 -18.17 24.26 -11.49
C GLN A 338 -17.29 25.51 -11.65
N GLY A 339 -16.57 25.64 -12.77
CA GLY A 339 -15.67 26.75 -13.03
C GLY A 339 -14.33 26.63 -12.33
N ASN A 340 -14.03 25.48 -11.71
CA ASN A 340 -12.68 25.19 -11.26
C ASN A 340 -11.82 24.99 -12.53
N GLY A 341 -10.73 25.74 -12.69
CA GLY A 341 -9.88 25.65 -13.87
C GLY A 341 -9.23 24.27 -14.04
N VAL A 342 -8.48 24.09 -15.14
CA VAL A 342 -7.63 22.90 -15.32
C VAL A 342 -6.70 22.77 -14.11
N SER A 343 -6.61 21.58 -13.52
CA SER A 343 -5.79 21.36 -12.33
C SER A 343 -4.37 21.84 -12.58
N TYR A 344 -3.85 22.75 -11.76
CA TYR A 344 -2.47 23.27 -11.89
C TYR A 344 -1.40 22.20 -11.69
N THR A 345 -1.78 21.01 -11.20
CA THR A 345 -0.86 19.88 -11.02
C THR A 345 -0.78 18.98 -12.25
N HIS A 346 -1.83 18.87 -13.08
CA HIS A 346 -1.81 18.05 -14.30
C HIS A 346 -1.54 18.95 -15.50
N LEU A 347 -0.30 18.94 -16.00
CA LEU A 347 0.12 19.73 -17.17
C LEU A 347 -0.44 19.19 -18.48
N ARG A 348 -0.83 17.92 -18.48
CA ARG A 348 -1.38 17.19 -19.63
C ARG A 348 -2.64 16.45 -19.22
N SER A 349 -3.51 16.24 -20.19
CA SER A 349 -4.76 15.53 -19.95
C SER A 349 -5.03 14.56 -21.08
N PHE A 350 -5.31 13.31 -20.71
CA PHE A 350 -5.52 12.22 -21.64
C PHE A 350 -6.96 11.74 -21.58
N THR A 351 -7.43 11.28 -22.73
CA THR A 351 -8.71 10.59 -22.89
C THR A 351 -8.43 9.23 -23.52
N PRO A 352 -9.42 8.31 -23.52
CA PRO A 352 -9.27 7.03 -24.20
C PRO A 352 -8.90 7.15 -25.69
N SER A 353 -9.28 8.24 -26.35
CA SER A 353 -8.93 8.48 -27.76
C SER A 353 -7.55 9.12 -27.96
N THR A 354 -7.00 9.82 -26.96
CA THR A 354 -5.72 10.55 -27.12
C THR A 354 -4.53 9.86 -26.47
N VAL A 355 -4.74 8.93 -25.53
CA VAL A 355 -3.66 8.27 -24.78
C VAL A 355 -2.65 7.57 -25.70
N GLN A 356 -3.10 6.98 -26.81
CA GLN A 356 -2.24 6.26 -27.75
C GLN A 356 -1.21 7.16 -28.42
N SER A 357 -1.46 8.48 -28.46
CA SER A 357 -0.49 9.44 -28.99
C SER A 357 0.84 9.45 -28.24
N LEU A 358 0.86 9.00 -26.97
CA LEU A 358 2.08 8.87 -26.16
C LEU A 358 3.09 7.89 -26.78
N CYS A 359 2.60 6.92 -27.56
CA CYS A 359 3.42 5.90 -28.20
C CYS A 359 3.55 6.18 -29.70
N SER A 360 4.74 6.56 -30.16
CA SER A 360 4.99 6.70 -31.59
C SER A 360 4.77 5.38 -32.33
N LEU A 361 3.97 5.39 -33.40
CA LEU A 361 3.71 4.23 -34.24
C LEU A 361 4.95 3.69 -34.95
N ASP A 362 6.02 4.48 -35.07
CA ASP A 362 7.29 4.01 -35.63
C ASP A 362 8.08 3.15 -34.64
N LEU A 363 7.89 3.38 -33.34
CA LEU A 363 8.62 2.70 -32.26
C LEU A 363 7.83 1.58 -31.59
N PHE A 364 6.51 1.71 -31.57
CA PHE A 364 5.64 0.86 -30.77
C PHE A 364 4.46 0.30 -31.57
N THR A 365 4.03 -0.89 -31.19
CA THR A 365 2.72 -1.45 -31.52
C THR A 365 1.86 -1.40 -30.26
N ILE A 366 0.65 -0.85 -30.34
CA ILE A 366 -0.30 -0.89 -29.24
C ILE A 366 -0.92 -2.29 -29.20
N GLU A 367 -0.72 -3.01 -28.10
CA GLU A 367 -1.27 -4.35 -27.90
C GLU A 367 -2.61 -4.30 -27.16
N LYS A 368 -2.72 -3.41 -26.17
CA LYS A 368 -3.87 -3.38 -25.27
C LYS A 368 -4.17 -1.98 -24.77
N GLN A 369 -5.46 -1.66 -24.64
CA GLN A 369 -5.95 -0.50 -23.90
C GLN A 369 -7.10 -0.94 -22.99
N ASP A 370 -6.90 -0.80 -21.68
CA ASP A 370 -7.85 -1.17 -20.63
C ASP A 370 -8.23 0.05 -19.78
N TYR A 371 -9.19 -0.15 -18.88
CA TYR A 371 -9.71 0.89 -18.00
C TYR A 371 -9.92 0.35 -16.60
N THR A 372 -9.62 1.18 -15.61
CA THR A 372 -10.18 1.01 -14.26
C THR A 372 -11.42 1.86 -14.13
N HIS A 373 -12.39 1.39 -13.34
CA HIS A 373 -13.62 2.11 -13.09
C HIS A 373 -13.74 2.46 -11.61
N SER A 374 -14.28 3.65 -11.33
CA SER A 374 -14.73 4.01 -9.98
C SER A 374 -16.24 4.04 -9.94
N GLN A 375 -16.80 3.88 -8.74
CA GLN A 375 -18.20 4.27 -8.53
C GLN A 375 -18.34 5.78 -8.78
N VAL A 376 -19.46 6.15 -9.39
CA VAL A 376 -19.85 7.53 -9.68
C VAL A 376 -21.26 7.72 -9.18
N ASP A 377 -21.53 8.89 -8.58
CA ASP A 377 -22.86 9.26 -8.11
C ASP A 377 -23.89 9.18 -9.26
N ALA A 378 -25.02 8.53 -9.01
CA ALA A 378 -26.04 8.30 -10.02
C ALA A 378 -26.69 9.61 -10.52
N ASN A 379 -26.84 10.61 -9.65
CA ASN A 379 -27.36 11.92 -10.03
C ASN A 379 -26.36 12.66 -10.92
N LEU A 380 -25.06 12.52 -10.64
CA LEU A 380 -24.04 13.07 -11.51
C LEU A 380 -24.08 12.43 -12.90
N LEU A 381 -24.18 11.09 -12.99
CA LEU A 381 -24.32 10.42 -14.29
C LEU A 381 -25.59 10.86 -15.04
N GLN A 382 -26.71 11.03 -14.33
CA GLN A 382 -27.96 11.51 -14.90
C GLN A 382 -27.83 12.94 -15.44
N PHE A 383 -27.27 13.85 -14.65
CA PHE A 383 -27.00 15.23 -15.05
C PHE A 383 -26.13 15.30 -16.31
N LEU A 384 -25.06 14.51 -16.33
CA LEU A 384 -24.15 14.39 -17.46
C LEU A 384 -24.82 13.82 -18.73
N SER A 385 -25.77 12.89 -18.58
CA SER A 385 -26.59 12.35 -19.66
C SER A 385 -27.57 13.39 -20.23
N GLU A 386 -28.21 14.17 -19.36
CA GLU A 386 -29.10 15.27 -19.77
C GLU A 386 -28.34 16.37 -20.52
N LEU A 387 -27.13 16.71 -20.05
CA LEU A 387 -26.25 17.65 -20.72
C LEU A 387 -25.87 17.17 -22.13
N LYS A 388 -25.53 15.88 -22.27
CA LYS A 388 -25.26 15.26 -23.56
C LYS A 388 -26.46 15.36 -24.51
N ASN A 389 -27.64 14.96 -24.04
CA ASN A 389 -28.87 14.99 -24.85
C ASN A 389 -29.21 16.42 -25.31
N LEU A 390 -29.07 17.40 -24.43
CA LEU A 390 -29.27 18.82 -24.77
C LEU A 390 -28.24 19.30 -25.80
N GLY A 391 -26.97 18.92 -25.64
CA GLY A 391 -25.92 19.23 -26.60
C GLY A 391 -26.24 18.67 -27.99
N GLU A 392 -26.63 17.39 -28.06
CA GLU A 392 -26.97 16.72 -29.33
C GLU A 392 -28.18 17.38 -30.03
N GLN A 393 -29.20 17.81 -29.28
CA GLN A 393 -30.33 18.58 -29.82
C GLN A 393 -29.90 19.89 -30.49
N HIS A 394 -28.78 20.47 -30.06
CA HIS A 394 -28.23 21.72 -30.59
C HIS A 394 -27.01 21.50 -31.51
N GLY A 395 -26.72 20.25 -31.91
CA GLY A 395 -25.64 19.94 -32.83
C GLY A 395 -24.24 19.89 -32.21
N TYR A 396 -24.16 19.82 -30.88
CA TYR A 396 -22.89 19.65 -30.14
C TYR A 396 -22.70 18.19 -29.74
N ALA A 397 -21.52 17.63 -30.01
CA ALA A 397 -21.14 16.31 -29.53
C ALA A 397 -20.51 16.41 -28.14
N PHE A 398 -21.11 15.75 -27.15
CA PHE A 398 -20.59 15.69 -25.79
C PHE A 398 -20.26 14.23 -25.44
N PRO A 399 -18.97 13.81 -25.44
CA PRO A 399 -18.54 12.43 -25.18
C PRO A 399 -18.56 12.08 -23.68
N VAL A 400 -19.60 12.53 -22.99
CA VAL A 400 -19.63 12.65 -21.53
C VAL A 400 -19.84 11.30 -20.86
N THR A 401 -20.60 10.39 -21.49
CA THR A 401 -21.20 9.26 -20.78
C THR A 401 -20.45 7.94 -20.92
N GLU A 402 -19.80 7.68 -22.06
CA GLU A 402 -19.21 6.37 -22.36
C GLU A 402 -18.05 6.01 -21.41
N HIS A 403 -17.28 7.02 -21.01
CA HIS A 403 -16.12 6.88 -20.14
C HIS A 403 -16.27 7.62 -18.81
N ALA A 404 -17.49 7.99 -18.44
CA ALA A 404 -17.79 8.73 -17.21
C ALA A 404 -17.35 7.99 -15.94
N SER A 405 -17.43 6.66 -15.96
CA SER A 405 -16.98 5.81 -14.85
C SER A 405 -15.52 5.37 -14.95
N CYS A 406 -14.87 5.56 -16.10
CA CYS A 406 -13.48 5.20 -16.32
C CYS A 406 -12.59 6.17 -15.54
N LEU A 407 -11.95 5.68 -14.48
CA LEU A 407 -11.07 6.46 -13.60
C LEU A 407 -9.68 6.62 -14.22
N GLN A 408 -9.08 5.52 -14.66
CA GLN A 408 -7.76 5.53 -15.28
C GLN A 408 -7.76 4.74 -16.57
N ILE A 409 -6.89 5.15 -17.48
CA ILE A 409 -6.63 4.48 -18.74
C ILE A 409 -5.30 3.74 -18.60
N LEU A 410 -5.30 2.47 -18.98
CA LEU A 410 -4.12 1.62 -19.00
C LEU A 410 -3.79 1.28 -20.45
N LEU A 411 -2.55 1.51 -20.85
CA LEU A 411 -2.07 1.25 -22.21
C LEU A 411 -0.86 0.32 -22.15
N GLN A 412 -0.92 -0.76 -22.92
CA GLN A 412 0.21 -1.64 -23.16
C GLN A 412 0.68 -1.49 -24.60
N ALA A 413 1.94 -1.11 -24.75
CA ALA A 413 2.61 -1.05 -26.03
C ALA A 413 3.83 -1.99 -26.03
N VAL A 414 4.19 -2.51 -27.19
CA VAL A 414 5.37 -3.35 -27.40
C VAL A 414 6.32 -2.64 -28.33
N LYS A 415 7.60 -2.57 -27.94
CA LYS A 415 8.65 -1.96 -28.77
C LYS A 415 8.92 -2.84 -29.99
N LYS A 416 8.98 -2.22 -31.17
CA LYS A 416 9.25 -2.88 -32.44
C LYS A 416 10.67 -3.43 -32.58
#